data_AF-A0AAJ3HR96-F1
#
_entry.id   AF-A0AAJ3HR96-F1
#
_cell.length_a   1.000
_cell.length_b   1.000
_cell.length_c   1.000
_cell.angle_alpha   90.00
_cell.angle_beta   90.00
_cell.angle_gamma   90.00
#
_symmetry.space_group_name_H-M   'P 1'
#
loop_
_entity.id
_entity.type
_entity.pdbx_description
1 polymer ?
#
loop_
_entity_poly.entity_id
_entity_poly.type
_entity_poly.pdbx_seq_one_letter_code
_entity_poly.pdbx_strand_id
1 'polypeptide(L)'
;MSVTYVDILSFAKDCINRDDEVGYRNAISRAYYAAYHCVYPLIRYGPKGSHQGLINYLLQADSAKKESCNKKALLALAYAMQNLKGMRVIADYSLNNENMNKVNASSSIITSEKLINKIKEIK
;
A
#
# COMPACT_ATOMS: atom_id res chain seq x y z
N MET A 1 -11.02 18.32 -10.55
CA MET A 1 -10.02 18.08 -9.48
C MET A 1 -9.51 16.65 -9.65
N SER A 2 -8.20 16.42 -9.63
CA SER A 2 -7.63 15.08 -9.77
C SER A 2 -7.71 14.31 -8.45
N VAL A 3 -7.90 12.98 -8.53
CA VAL A 3 -7.94 12.08 -7.37
C VAL A 3 -6.56 11.99 -6.73
N THR A 4 -6.51 12.01 -5.40
CA THR A 4 -5.28 11.86 -4.60
C THR A 4 -5.23 10.51 -3.89
N TYR A 5 -4.05 10.15 -3.36
CA TYR A 5 -3.92 8.96 -2.51
C TYR A 5 -4.74 9.06 -1.21
N VAL A 6 -5.04 10.27 -0.74
CA VAL A 6 -5.90 10.50 0.44
C VAL A 6 -7.34 10.15 0.10
N ASP A 7 -7.83 10.56 -1.07
CA ASP A 7 -9.18 10.22 -1.53
C ASP A 7 -9.35 8.71 -1.68
N ILE A 8 -8.33 8.02 -2.21
CA ILE A 8 -8.32 6.55 -2.33
C ILE A 8 -8.38 5.88 -0.95
N LEU A 9 -7.65 6.41 0.04
CA LEU A 9 -7.68 5.88 1.40
C LEU A 9 -9.03 6.11 2.09
N SER A 10 -9.61 7.30 1.93
CA SER A 10 -10.95 7.59 2.43
C SER A 10 -11.98 6.63 1.83
N PHE A 11 -11.91 6.40 0.51
CA PHE A 11 -12.79 5.43 -0.14
C PHE A 11 -12.59 4.00 0.37
N ALA A 12 -11.36 3.61 0.74
CA ALA A 12 -11.11 2.31 1.38
C ALA A 12 -11.86 2.18 2.71
N LYS A 13 -11.91 3.26 3.51
CA LYS A 13 -12.66 3.33 4.77
C LYS A 13 -14.17 3.37 4.56
N ASP A 14 -14.64 3.87 3.43
CA ASP A 14 -16.07 3.80 3.10
C ASP A 14 -16.45 2.37 2.71
N CYS A 15 -15.59 1.68 1.95
CA CYS A 15 -15.84 0.32 1.47
C CYS A 15 -16.03 -0.69 2.60
N ILE A 16 -15.25 -0.60 3.69
CA ILE A 16 -15.37 -1.53 4.83
C ILE A 16 -16.73 -1.42 5.54
N ASN A 17 -17.43 -0.28 5.41
CA ASN A 17 -18.74 -0.06 6.04
C ASN A 17 -19.88 -0.84 5.38
N ARG A 18 -19.66 -1.42 4.18
CA ARG A 18 -20.63 -2.36 3.60
C ARG A 18 -20.79 -3.63 4.43
N ASP A 19 -19.80 -3.95 5.28
CA ASP A 19 -19.80 -5.10 6.19
C ASP A 19 -19.98 -6.46 5.49
N ASP A 20 -19.65 -6.52 4.19
CA ASP A 20 -19.70 -7.70 3.34
C ASP A 20 -18.35 -7.97 2.67
N GLU A 21 -18.20 -9.16 2.09
CA GLU A 21 -16.95 -9.57 1.42
C GLU A 21 -16.55 -8.61 0.29
N VAL A 22 -17.53 -8.11 -0.46
CA VAL A 22 -17.31 -7.13 -1.55
C VAL A 22 -16.68 -5.86 -0.98
N GLY A 23 -17.20 -5.34 0.13
CA GLY A 23 -16.66 -4.20 0.85
C GLY A 23 -15.25 -4.46 1.36
N TYR A 24 -15.00 -5.62 1.98
CA TYR A 24 -13.68 -5.99 2.49
C TYR A 24 -12.64 -6.08 1.38
N ARG A 25 -12.96 -6.75 0.27
CA ARG A 25 -12.05 -6.86 -0.90
C ARG A 25 -11.70 -5.48 -1.45
N ASN A 26 -12.71 -4.63 -1.65
CA ASN A 26 -12.49 -3.28 -2.17
C ASN A 26 -11.69 -2.41 -1.17
N ALA A 27 -11.97 -2.50 0.13
CA ALA A 27 -11.21 -1.81 1.16
C ALA A 27 -9.71 -2.16 1.11
N ILE A 28 -9.37 -3.45 0.99
CA ILE A 28 -7.98 -3.93 0.90
C ILE A 28 -7.30 -3.39 -0.36
N SER A 29 -7.95 -3.52 -1.51
CA SER A 29 -7.38 -3.10 -2.78
C SER A 29 -7.14 -1.59 -2.82
N ARG A 30 -8.10 -0.80 -2.32
CA ARG A 30 -7.96 0.66 -2.23
C ARG A 30 -6.91 1.08 -1.20
N ALA A 31 -6.81 0.40 -0.06
CA ALA A 31 -5.75 0.65 0.91
C ALA A 31 -4.35 0.44 0.31
N TYR A 32 -4.16 -0.62 -0.49
CA TYR A 32 -2.91 -0.84 -1.23
C TYR A 32 -2.63 0.29 -2.24
N TYR A 33 -3.62 0.67 -3.05
CA TYR A 33 -3.44 1.71 -4.05
C TYR A 33 -3.13 3.08 -3.42
N ALA A 34 -3.77 3.42 -2.30
CA ALA A 34 -3.44 4.62 -1.55
C ALA A 34 -1.96 4.62 -1.12
N ALA A 35 -1.47 3.52 -0.52
CA ALA A 35 -0.07 3.39 -0.15
C ALA A 35 0.87 3.49 -1.35
N TYR A 36 0.56 2.79 -2.45
CA TYR A 36 1.37 2.82 -3.67
C TYR A 36 1.46 4.22 -4.27
N HIS A 37 0.34 4.94 -4.42
CA HIS A 37 0.31 6.29 -4.97
C HIS A 37 0.89 7.34 -4.02
N CYS A 38 1.04 7.03 -2.73
CA CYS A 38 1.80 7.84 -1.79
C CYS A 38 3.32 7.64 -1.95
N VAL A 39 3.79 6.38 -2.07
CA VAL A 39 5.21 6.03 -2.15
C VAL A 39 5.81 6.34 -3.52
N TYR A 40 5.13 5.91 -4.61
CA TYR A 40 5.69 5.90 -5.95
C TYR A 40 6.27 7.24 -6.42
N PRO A 41 5.64 8.40 -6.16
CA PRO A 41 6.19 9.71 -6.55
C PRO A 41 7.44 10.13 -5.76
N LEU A 42 7.68 9.55 -4.58
CA LEU A 42 8.83 9.87 -3.73
C LEU A 42 10.12 9.19 -4.17
N ILE A 43 9.98 8.05 -4.85
CA ILE A 43 11.10 7.20 -5.24
C ILE A 43 11.58 7.64 -6.62
N ARG A 44 12.73 8.31 -6.67
CA ARG A 44 13.25 8.95 -7.88
C ARG A 44 13.85 7.95 -8.84
N TYR A 45 14.68 7.04 -8.33
CA TYR A 45 15.51 6.12 -9.12
C TYR A 45 14.97 4.69 -9.16
N GLY A 46 13.84 4.43 -8.50
CA GLY A 46 13.14 3.16 -8.59
C GLY A 46 12.51 2.90 -9.96
N PRO A 47 12.28 1.63 -10.31
CA PRO A 47 11.69 1.24 -11.60
C PRO A 47 10.27 1.81 -11.75
N LYS A 48 9.96 2.30 -12.95
CA LYS A 48 8.66 2.88 -13.27
C LYS A 48 7.71 1.82 -13.82
N GLY A 49 6.43 1.90 -13.45
CA GLY A 49 5.38 1.01 -13.97
C GLY A 49 5.33 -0.41 -13.41
N SER A 50 6.19 -0.79 -12.45
CA SER A 50 6.19 -2.13 -11.84
C SER A 50 5.98 -2.07 -10.34
N HIS A 51 4.84 -2.59 -9.87
CA HIS A 51 4.51 -2.69 -8.45
C HIS A 51 5.52 -3.55 -7.66
N GLN A 52 5.86 -4.73 -8.19
CA GLN A 52 6.86 -5.59 -7.55
C GLN A 52 8.28 -5.03 -7.74
N GLY A 53 8.58 -4.43 -8.89
CA GLY A 53 9.87 -3.80 -9.15
C GLY A 53 10.18 -2.70 -8.14
N LEU A 54 9.19 -1.85 -7.82
CA LEU A 54 9.34 -0.81 -6.81
C LEU A 54 9.65 -1.41 -5.43
N ILE A 55 8.90 -2.43 -5.01
CA ILE A 55 9.13 -3.09 -3.71
C ILE A 55 10.53 -3.71 -3.66
N ASN A 56 10.93 -4.42 -4.72
CA ASN A 56 12.25 -5.03 -4.81
C ASN A 56 13.35 -3.96 -4.74
N TYR A 57 13.18 -2.83 -5.42
CA TYR A 57 14.11 -1.71 -5.37
C TYR A 57 14.27 -1.15 -3.96
N LEU A 58 13.16 -0.94 -3.23
CA LEU A 58 13.20 -0.46 -1.85
C LEU A 58 13.91 -1.42 -0.89
N LEU A 59 13.92 -2.72 -1.20
CA LEU A 59 14.65 -3.74 -0.44
C LEU A 59 16.16 -3.79 -0.76
N GLN A 60 16.60 -3.21 -1.87
CA GLN A 60 18.01 -3.24 -2.26
C GLN A 60 18.89 -2.48 -1.28
N ALA A 61 20.05 -3.05 -0.96
CA ALA A 61 20.97 -2.49 0.04
C ALA A 61 21.55 -1.13 -0.35
N ASP A 62 21.66 -0.84 -1.65
CA ASP A 62 22.22 0.40 -2.21
C ASP A 62 21.17 1.45 -2.59
N SER A 63 19.88 1.13 -2.53
CA SER A 63 18.79 2.07 -2.87
C SER A 63 18.88 3.38 -2.05
N ALA A 64 19.19 3.26 -0.76
CA ALA A 64 19.38 4.40 0.15
C ALA A 64 20.55 5.32 -0.22
N LYS A 65 21.50 4.87 -1.05
CA LYS A 65 22.59 5.72 -1.54
C LYS A 65 22.14 6.64 -2.68
N LYS A 66 21.02 6.29 -3.33
CA LYS A 66 20.46 7.00 -4.49
C LYS A 66 19.26 7.86 -4.10
N GLU A 67 18.52 7.47 -3.07
CA GLU A 67 17.33 8.19 -2.59
C GLU A 67 17.67 9.12 -1.41
N SER A 68 16.81 10.14 -1.19
CA SER A 68 16.91 11.03 -0.03
C SER A 68 16.49 10.37 1.29
N CYS A 69 15.79 9.24 1.21
CA CYS A 69 15.32 8.49 2.37
C CYS A 69 16.42 7.56 2.91
N ASN A 70 16.58 7.48 4.24
CA ASN A 70 17.52 6.54 4.85
C ASN A 70 17.09 5.08 4.64
N LYS A 71 18.04 4.15 4.76
CA LYS A 71 17.82 2.71 4.54
C LYS A 71 16.70 2.12 5.41
N LYS A 72 16.62 2.52 6.68
CA LYS A 72 15.59 2.02 7.61
C LYS A 72 14.19 2.40 7.15
N ALA A 73 14.02 3.63 6.67
CA ALA A 73 12.78 4.11 6.09
C ALA A 73 12.40 3.32 4.84
N LEU A 74 13.33 3.15 3.89
CA LEU A 74 13.07 2.40 2.65
C LEU A 74 12.64 0.95 2.93
N LEU A 75 13.32 0.25 3.85
CA LEU A 75 12.94 -1.11 4.25
C LEU A 75 11.56 -1.15 4.89
N ALA A 76 11.24 -0.21 5.78
CA ALA A 76 9.92 -0.14 6.41
C ALA A 76 8.80 0.05 5.37
N LEU A 77 9.01 0.94 4.39
CA LEU A 77 8.09 1.13 3.27
C LEU A 77 7.96 -0.17 2.46
N ALA A 78 9.07 -0.82 2.14
CA ALA A 78 9.08 -2.04 1.34
C ALA A 78 8.27 -3.17 1.98
N TYR A 79 8.49 -3.45 3.27
CA TYR A 79 7.78 -4.52 3.97
C TYR A 79 6.28 -4.27 4.08
N ALA A 80 5.88 -3.03 4.39
CA ALA A 80 4.47 -2.65 4.43
C ALA A 80 3.82 -2.75 3.04
N MET A 81 4.50 -2.29 1.98
CA MET A 81 4.01 -2.44 0.61
C MET A 81 3.92 -3.90 0.16
N GLN A 82 4.89 -4.74 0.55
CA GLN A 82 4.90 -6.17 0.24
C GLN A 82 3.71 -6.88 0.90
N ASN A 83 3.41 -6.56 2.16
CA ASN A 83 2.25 -7.08 2.88
C ASN A 83 0.94 -6.66 2.20
N LEU A 84 0.76 -5.35 1.97
CA LEU A 84 -0.44 -4.81 1.32
C LEU A 84 -0.65 -5.38 -0.09
N LYS A 85 0.43 -5.51 -0.87
CA LYS A 85 0.36 -6.13 -2.21
C LYS A 85 -0.11 -7.58 -2.13
N GLY A 86 0.41 -8.36 -1.19
CA GLY A 86 0.00 -9.75 -0.97
C GLY A 86 -1.50 -9.84 -0.70
N MET A 87 -2.00 -9.03 0.23
CA MET A 87 -3.43 -8.98 0.56
C MET A 87 -4.28 -8.53 -0.62
N ARG A 88 -3.83 -7.51 -1.38
CA ARG A 88 -4.50 -7.02 -2.58
C ARG A 88 -4.57 -8.08 -3.68
N VAL A 89 -3.53 -8.91 -3.86
CA VAL A 89 -3.58 -10.03 -4.81
C VAL A 89 -4.67 -11.03 -4.44
N ILE A 90 -4.78 -11.39 -3.17
CA ILE A 90 -5.83 -12.31 -2.69
C ILE A 90 -7.22 -11.66 -2.87
N ALA A 91 -7.36 -10.39 -2.49
CA ALA A 91 -8.61 -9.65 -2.59
C ALA A 91 -9.12 -9.50 -4.03
N ASP A 92 -8.24 -9.15 -4.97
CA ASP A 92 -8.61 -8.90 -6.37
C ASP A 92 -8.76 -10.18 -7.20
N TYR A 93 -7.93 -11.20 -6.96
CA TYR A 93 -7.79 -12.34 -7.89
C TYR A 93 -8.20 -13.69 -7.31
N SER A 94 -8.23 -13.85 -5.97
CA SER A 94 -8.62 -15.10 -5.33
C SER A 94 -10.07 -15.04 -4.86
N LEU A 95 -11.01 -15.02 -5.81
CA LEU A 95 -12.45 -14.93 -5.51
C LEU A 95 -12.99 -16.18 -4.81
N ASN A 96 -12.41 -17.34 -5.07
CA ASN A 96 -12.80 -18.61 -4.41
C ASN A 96 -12.17 -18.79 -3.02
N ASN A 97 -11.53 -17.75 -2.47
CA ASN A 97 -10.96 -17.77 -1.13
C ASN A 97 -11.96 -17.14 -0.15
N GLU A 98 -12.64 -17.98 0.63
CA GLU A 98 -13.71 -17.58 1.56
C GLU A 98 -13.24 -16.80 2.79
N ASN A 99 -11.93 -16.63 2.99
CA ASN A 99 -11.40 -16.08 4.23
C ASN A 99 -11.34 -14.55 4.27
N MET A 100 -11.97 -13.84 3.32
CA MET A 100 -11.88 -12.39 3.28
C MET A 100 -12.84 -11.73 4.26
N ASN A 101 -12.30 -11.13 5.31
CA ASN A 101 -13.08 -10.60 6.42
C ASN A 101 -12.70 -9.18 6.82
N LYS A 102 -13.48 -8.62 7.75
CA LYS A 102 -13.29 -7.28 8.31
C LYS A 102 -11.92 -7.07 8.94
N VAL A 103 -11.31 -8.11 9.52
CA VAL A 103 -9.97 -8.03 10.14
C VAL A 103 -8.91 -7.81 9.06
N ASN A 104 -8.99 -8.53 7.94
CA ASN A 104 -8.07 -8.33 6.81
C ASN A 104 -8.18 -6.92 6.24
N ALA A 105 -9.41 -6.43 6.05
CA ALA A 105 -9.69 -5.09 5.57
C ALA A 105 -9.17 -4.00 6.53
N SER A 106 -9.52 -4.11 7.82
CA SER A 106 -9.08 -3.17 8.85
C SER A 106 -7.56 -3.12 8.96
N SER A 107 -6.90 -4.28 8.96
CA SER A 107 -5.45 -4.38 9.01
C SER A 107 -4.78 -3.72 7.80
N SER A 108 -5.35 -3.90 6.60
CA SER A 108 -4.83 -3.27 5.38
C SER A 108 -5.00 -1.75 5.40
N ILE A 109 -6.14 -1.24 5.86
CA ILE A 109 -6.36 0.21 6.04
C ILE A 109 -5.35 0.78 7.04
N ILE A 110 -5.23 0.19 8.23
CA ILE A 110 -4.32 0.64 9.29
C ILE A 110 -2.86 0.61 8.80
N THR A 111 -2.46 -0.42 8.07
CA THR A 111 -1.11 -0.53 7.51
C THR A 111 -0.84 0.58 6.49
N SER A 112 -1.81 0.88 5.62
CA SER A 112 -1.73 1.98 4.67
C SER A 112 -1.63 3.34 5.37
N GLU A 113 -2.43 3.59 6.40
CA GLU A 113 -2.37 4.80 7.22
C GLU A 113 -1.01 5.00 7.89
N LYS A 114 -0.50 3.95 8.54
CA LYS A 114 0.82 3.98 9.19
C LYS A 114 1.93 4.27 8.19
N LEU A 115 1.88 3.66 7.00
CA LEU A 115 2.83 3.92 5.93
C LEU A 115 2.76 5.38 5.46
N ILE A 116 1.57 5.91 5.23
CA ILE A 116 1.37 7.29 4.76
C ILE A 116 1.85 8.29 5.82
N ASN A 117 1.59 8.03 7.10
CA ASN A 117 2.10 8.85 8.20
C ASN A 117 3.62 8.78 8.28
N LYS A 118 4.22 7.59 8.11
CA LYS A 118 5.68 7.43 8.05
C LYS A 118 6.31 8.30 6.98
N ILE A 119 5.71 8.36 5.80
CA ILE A 119 6.17 9.21 4.69
C ILE A 119 6.18 10.68 5.07
N LYS A 120 5.14 11.15 5.77
CA LYS A 120 5.05 12.54 6.23
C LYS A 120 6.14 12.90 7.23
N GLU A 121 6.62 11.95 8.03
CA GLU A 121 7.75 12.15 8.95
C GLU A 121 9.13 12.15 8.27
N ILE A 122 9.24 11.56 7.07
CA ILE A 122 10.50 11.46 6.32
C ILE A 122 10.71 12.68 5.40
N LYS A 123 9.63 13.40 5.07
CA LYS A 123 9.67 14.69 4.36
C LYS A 123 9.99 15.83 5.31
#